data_AF-A0A7J4IJS5-F1
#
_entry.id   AF-A0A7J4IJS5-F1
#
_cell.length_a   1.000
_cell.length_b   1.000
_cell.length_c   1.000
_cell.angle_alpha   90.00
_cell.angle_beta   90.00
_cell.angle_gamma   90.00
#
_symmetry.space_group_name_H-M   'P 1'
#
loop_
_entity.id
_entity.type
_entity.pdbx_description
1 polymer ?
#
loop_
_entity_poly.entity_id
_entity_poly.type
_entity_poly.pdbx_seq_one_letter_code
_entity_poly.pdbx_strand_id
1 'polypeptide(L)' 'MRERLRRINLQRQMLTLITSKPGCTLQELFETYSESHRSWEIRYHLQWLVRHGVVALRPGPRAIHCYPTGKRLAC' A
#
# COMPACT_ATOMS: atom_id res chain seq x y z
N MET A 1 -8.52 6.09 -20.42
CA MET A 1 -9.52 5.64 -19.43
C MET A 1 -9.10 4.35 -18.68
N ARG A 2 -8.76 3.26 -19.37
CA ARG A 2 -8.43 1.95 -18.77
C ARG A 2 -7.25 1.98 -17.77
N GLU A 3 -6.17 2.70 -18.07
CA GLU A 3 -5.01 2.80 -17.16
C GLU A 3 -5.32 3.52 -15.85
N ARG A 4 -6.18 4.57 -15.92
CA ARG A 4 -6.56 5.35 -14.73
C ARG A 4 -7.37 4.51 -13.74
N LEU A 5 -8.25 3.63 -14.25
CA LEU A 5 -9.01 2.68 -13.44
C LEU A 5 -8.11 1.61 -12.82
N ARG A 6 -7.13 1.07 -13.57
CA ARG A 6 -6.16 0.10 -13.03
C ARG A 6 -5.33 0.67 -11.89
N ARG A 7 -4.87 1.92 -12.01
CA ARG A 7 -4.10 2.62 -10.97
C ARG A 7 -4.92 2.81 -9.68
N ILE A 8 -6.17 3.26 -9.80
CA ILE A 8 -7.08 3.43 -8.64
C ILE A 8 -7.34 2.08 -7.98
N ASN A 9 -7.45 1.00 -8.76
CA ASN A 9 -7.73 -0.32 -8.24
C ASN A 9 -6.57 -0.86 -7.36
N LEU A 10 -5.33 -0.75 -7.83
CA LEU A 10 -4.16 -1.22 -7.06
C LEU A 10 -3.99 -0.44 -5.74
N GLN A 11 -4.18 0.89 -5.74
CA GLN A 11 -4.13 1.68 -4.50
C GLN A 11 -5.17 1.23 -3.48
N ARG A 12 -6.40 0.96 -3.93
CA ARG A 12 -7.47 0.48 -3.06
C ARG A 12 -7.17 -0.92 -2.53
N GLN A 13 -6.70 -1.82 -3.39
CA GLN A 13 -6.31 -3.18 -2.99
C GLN A 13 -5.21 -3.16 -1.92
N MET A 14 -4.13 -2.38 -2.14
CA MET A 14 -3.04 -2.25 -1.18
C MET A 14 -3.53 -1.68 0.15
N LEU A 15 -4.37 -0.64 0.12
CA LEU A 15 -4.95 -0.07 1.33
C LEU A 15 -5.79 -1.11 2.08
N THR A 16 -6.63 -1.86 1.37
CA THR A 16 -7.45 -2.93 1.97
C THR A 16 -6.58 -3.97 2.66
N LEU A 17 -5.49 -4.41 2.04
CA LEU A 17 -4.57 -5.37 2.67
C LEU A 17 -3.97 -4.82 3.97
N ILE A 18 -3.49 -3.58 3.93
CA ILE A 18 -2.88 -2.90 5.09
C ILE A 18 -3.91 -2.70 6.22
N THR A 19 -5.17 -2.40 5.89
CA THR A 19 -6.23 -2.22 6.89
C THR A 19 -6.73 -3.53 7.48
N SER A 20 -6.79 -4.59 6.67
CA SER A 20 -7.35 -5.89 7.08
C SER A 20 -6.33 -6.77 7.81
N LYS A 21 -5.02 -6.50 7.65
CA LYS A 21 -3.94 -7.27 8.28
C LYS A 21 -3.13 -6.38 9.24
N PRO A 22 -3.45 -6.38 10.55
CA PRO A 22 -2.64 -5.70 11.55
C PRO A 22 -1.19 -6.18 11.48
N GLY A 23 -0.24 -5.24 11.39
CA GLY A 23 1.19 -5.56 11.32
C GLY A 23 1.68 -5.98 9.93
N CYS A 24 0.89 -5.81 8.87
CA CYS A 24 1.33 -6.01 7.48
C CYS A 24 2.70 -5.36 7.24
N THR A 25 3.68 -6.17 6.85
CA THR A 25 5.04 -5.68 6.57
C THR A 25 5.15 -5.22 5.13
N LEU A 26 6.14 -4.36 4.88
CA LEU A 26 6.52 -3.94 3.55
C LEU A 26 6.86 -5.16 2.68
N GLN A 27 7.57 -6.14 3.21
CA GLN A 27 7.93 -7.35 2.47
C GLN A 27 6.67 -8.13 2.03
N GLU A 28 5.76 -8.42 2.96
CA GLU A 28 4.51 -9.14 2.64
C GLU A 28 3.66 -8.40 1.62
N LEU A 29 3.64 -7.06 1.68
CA LEU A 29 2.96 -6.23 0.68
C LEU A 29 3.56 -6.46 -0.72
N PHE A 30 4.89 -6.49 -0.84
CA PHE A 30 5.55 -6.75 -2.13
C PHE A 30 5.31 -8.17 -2.62
N GLU A 31 5.45 -9.16 -1.75
CA GLU A 31 5.21 -10.56 -2.09
C GLU A 31 3.79 -10.76 -2.63
N THR A 32 2.78 -10.20 -1.95
CA THR A 32 1.36 -10.32 -2.33
C THR A 32 1.05 -9.79 -3.73
N TYR A 33 1.69 -8.69 -4.15
CA TYR A 33 1.38 -8.05 -5.43
C TYR A 33 2.42 -8.33 -6.53
N SER A 34 3.55 -8.96 -6.21
CA SER A 34 4.66 -9.19 -7.14
C SER A 34 4.30 -10.09 -8.33
N GLU A 35 3.32 -10.98 -8.18
CA GLU A 35 2.86 -11.85 -9.26
C GLU A 35 2.05 -11.09 -10.32
N SER A 36 1.34 -10.03 -9.92
CA SER A 36 0.42 -9.28 -10.79
C SER A 36 0.96 -7.90 -11.20
N HIS A 37 1.92 -7.36 -10.46
CA HIS A 37 2.41 -5.99 -10.63
C HIS A 37 3.93 -5.92 -10.54
N ARG A 38 4.52 -4.98 -11.28
CA ARG A 38 5.96 -4.72 -11.17
C ARG A 38 6.26 -4.05 -9.83
N SER A 39 7.45 -4.34 -9.28
CA SER A 39 7.87 -3.76 -8.00
C SER A 39 7.84 -2.22 -7.99
N TRP A 40 8.11 -1.57 -9.11
CA TRP A 40 8.06 -0.10 -9.19
C TRP A 40 6.62 0.44 -9.09
N GLU A 41 5.61 -0.30 -9.59
CA GLU A 41 4.20 0.09 -9.48
C GLU A 41 3.74 0.04 -8.02
N ILE A 42 4.11 -1.05 -7.33
CA ILE A 42 3.84 -1.23 -5.91
C ILE A 42 4.51 -0.11 -5.10
N ARG A 43 5.78 0.21 -5.36
CA ARG A 43 6.49 1.33 -4.71
C ARG A 43 5.79 2.65 -4.97
N TYR A 44 5.43 2.93 -6.21
CA TYR A 44 4.78 4.18 -6.62
C TYR A 44 3.48 4.40 -5.85
N HIS A 45 2.62 3.37 -5.79
CA HIS A 45 1.34 3.47 -5.10
C HIS A 45 1.49 3.51 -3.58
N LEU A 46 2.43 2.76 -3.01
CA LEU A 46 2.72 2.85 -1.58
C LEU A 46 3.24 4.24 -1.20
N GLN A 47 4.18 4.80 -1.98
CA GLN A 47 4.72 6.14 -1.75
C GLN A 47 3.62 7.19 -1.81
N TRP A 48 2.67 7.04 -2.74
CA TRP A 48 1.51 7.91 -2.81
C TRP A 48 0.65 7.82 -1.54
N LEU A 49 0.32 6.62 -1.06
CA LEU A 49 -0.44 6.43 0.18
C LEU A 49 0.27 7.03 1.40
N VAL A 50 1.59 6.91 1.47
CA VAL A 50 2.41 7.50 2.53
C VAL A 50 2.45 9.02 2.43
N ARG A 51 2.65 9.57 1.23
CA ARG A 51 2.71 11.02 1.00
C ARG A 51 1.40 11.72 1.36
N HIS A 52 0.26 11.08 1.06
CA HIS A 52 -1.06 11.60 1.43
C HIS A 52 -1.43 11.30 2.89
N GLY A 53 -0.53 10.65 3.62
CA GLY A 53 -0.71 10.33 5.03
C GLY A 53 -1.88 9.39 5.26
N VAL A 54 -2.18 8.50 4.32
CA VAL A 54 -3.20 7.42 4.43
C VAL A 54 -2.59 6.18 5.08
N VAL A 55 -1.31 5.94 4.80
CA VAL A 55 -0.51 4.85 5.38
C VAL A 55 0.73 5.46 6.02
N ALA A 56 1.16 4.94 7.17
CA ALA A 56 2.44 5.23 7.78
C ALA A 56 3.33 3.98 7.73
N LEU A 57 4.61 4.19 7.47
CA LEU A 57 5.63 3.16 7.59
C LEU A 57 6.33 3.34 8.93
N ARG A 58 6.41 2.28 9.74
CA ARG A 58 7.18 2.31 10.99
C ARG A 58 8.21 1.18 11.00
N PRO A 59 9.46 1.47 11.40
CA PRO A 59 10.45 0.41 11.58
C PRO A 59 10.06 -0.46 12.77
N GLY A 60 10.06 -1.77 12.58
CA GLY A 60 10.01 -2.78 13.62
C GLY A 60 11.37 -3.49 13.76
N PRO A 61 11.49 -4.44 14.71
CA PRO A 61 12.77 -5.09 15.03
C PRO A 61 13.40 -5.86 13.85
N ARG A 62 12.59 -6.33 12.90
CA ARG A 62 13.04 -7.16 11.77
C ARG A 62 12.43 -6.77 10.42
N ALA A 63 11.49 -5.83 10.40
CA ALA A 63 10.75 -5.45 9.20
C ALA A 63 10.21 -4.03 9.30
N ILE A 64 9.88 -3.44 8.16
CA ILE A 64 9.11 -2.19 8.09
C ILE A 64 7.64 -2.57 8.06
N HIS A 65 6.83 -2.00 8.95
CA HIS A 65 5.40 -2.25 9.04
C HIS A 65 4.59 -1.10 8.43
N CYS A 66 3.53 -1.46 7.73
CA CYS A 66 2.55 -0.57 7.13
C CYS A 66 1.35 -0.43 8.06
N TYR A 67 0.97 0.80 8.41
CA TYR A 67 -0.18 1.08 9.28
C TYR A 67 -1.14 2.06 8.61
N PRO A 68 -2.46 1.83 8.65
CA PRO A 68 -3.42 2.87 8.25
C PRO A 68 -3.40 4.00 9.28
N THR A 69 -3.42 5.25 8.82
CA THR A 69 -3.35 6.45 9.68
C THR A 69 -4.72 7.02 10.05
N GLY A 70 -5.81 6.44 9.54
CA GLY A 70 -7.17 6.95 9.72
C GLY A 70 -7.55 8.12 8.81
N LYS A 71 -6.61 8.71 8.05
CA LYS A 71 -6.98 9.65 6.97
C LYS A 71 -7.64 8.87 5.84
N ARG A 72 -8.98 8.82 5.85
CA ARG A 72 -9.74 8.36 4.69
C ARG A 72 -9.34 9.19 3.49
N LEU A 73 -9.09 8.52 2.37
CA LEU A 73 -9.00 9.18 1.07
C LEU A 73 -10.32 9.91 0.84
N ALA A 74 -10.32 11.22 1.05
CA ALA A 74 -11.45 12.06 0.71
C ALA A 74 -11.70 11.89 -0.79
N CYS A 75 -12.87 11.36 -1.11
CA CYS A 75 -13.32 10.97 -2.43
C CYS A 75 -13.37 12.15 -3.39
#